data_AF-A0A7S2PYJ2-F1
#
_entry.id   AF-A0A7S2PYJ2-F1
#
_cell.length_a   1.000
_cell.length_b   1.000
_cell.length_c   1.000
_cell.angle_alpha   90.00
_cell.angle_beta   90.00
_cell.angle_gamma   90.00
#
_symmetry.space_group_name_H-M   'P 1'
#
loop_
_entity.id
_entity.type
_entity.pdbx_description
1 polymer ?
#
loop_
_entity_poly.entity_id
_entity_poly.type
_entity_poly.pdbx_seq_one_letter_code
_entity_poly.pdbx_strand_id
1 'polypeptide(L)'
;WVCEHRRAAIAGMVAWRHIAGESAVVHWVSEGDVLAFCRGTAACVALNLKASTWSAALRTSLPEGRYCDVTKSDSKGCPEIQVDSDGMVRFEVKPMDAVAFHIGAVSAAESRLEDSLPLE
;
A
#
# COMPACT_ATOMS: atom_id res chain seq x y z
N TRP A 1 -7.86 21.51 19.87
CA TRP A 1 -6.98 20.97 18.81
C TRP A 1 -7.59 19.68 18.28
N VAL A 2 -7.72 19.53 16.96
CA VAL A 2 -8.36 18.35 16.31
C VAL A 2 -7.33 17.34 15.77
N CYS A 3 -6.10 17.78 15.48
CA CYS A 3 -4.93 16.94 15.18
C CYS A 3 -5.11 15.99 13.99
N GLU A 4 -5.73 16.45 12.91
CA GLU A 4 -5.92 15.71 11.66
C GLU A 4 -4.59 15.18 11.11
N HIS A 5 -3.54 15.98 11.16
CA HIS A 5 -2.18 15.60 10.73
C HIS A 5 -1.59 14.39 11.47
N ARG A 6 -2.16 13.99 12.62
CA ARG A 6 -1.72 12.81 13.39
C ARG A 6 -2.57 11.57 13.14
N ARG A 7 -3.69 11.69 12.42
CA ARG A 7 -4.50 10.52 12.07
C ARG A 7 -3.68 9.62 11.15
N ALA A 8 -3.67 8.32 11.42
CA ALA A 8 -2.85 7.33 10.70
C ALA A 8 -2.98 7.47 9.18
N ALA A 9 -4.21 7.55 8.66
CA ALA A 9 -4.46 7.74 7.23
C ALA A 9 -3.78 8.98 6.64
N ILE A 10 -3.80 10.11 7.34
CA ILE A 10 -3.22 11.36 6.83
C ILE A 10 -1.68 11.30 6.91
N ALA A 11 -1.14 10.92 8.06
CA ALA A 11 0.31 10.80 8.24
C ALA A 11 0.92 9.74 7.30
N GLY A 12 0.25 8.60 7.16
CA GLY A 12 0.65 7.52 6.26
C GLY A 12 0.64 7.94 4.79
N MET A 13 -0.37 8.69 4.34
CA MET A 13 -0.40 9.20 2.97
C MET A 13 0.62 10.32 2.71
N VAL A 14 1.02 11.09 3.73
CA VAL A 14 2.16 12.01 3.62
C VAL A 14 3.46 11.24 3.41
N ALA A 15 3.71 10.18 4.18
CA ALA A 15 4.87 9.31 3.98
C ALA A 15 4.83 8.61 2.60
N TRP A 16 3.67 8.12 2.18
CA TRP A 16 3.45 7.54 0.86
C TRP A 16 3.82 8.53 -0.25
N ARG A 17 3.37 9.80 -0.16
CA ARG A 17 3.70 10.83 -1.15
C ARG A 17 5.19 11.16 -1.19
N HIS A 18 5.84 11.16 -0.03
CA HIS A 18 7.29 11.37 0.09
C HIS A 18 8.06 10.25 -0.63
N ILE A 19 7.74 8.98 -0.34
CA ILE A 19 8.38 7.82 -0.98
C ILE A 19 8.08 7.75 -2.49
N ALA A 20 6.85 8.07 -2.90
CA ALA A 20 6.47 8.09 -4.30
C ALA A 20 7.30 9.08 -5.14
N GLY A 21 7.79 10.18 -4.52
CA GLY A 21 8.63 11.17 -5.18
C GLY A 21 8.08 11.65 -6.52
N GLU A 22 8.95 11.72 -7.53
CA GLU A 22 8.62 12.13 -8.90
C GLU A 22 8.28 10.95 -9.83
N SER A 23 8.26 9.71 -9.32
CA SER A 23 8.02 8.50 -10.10
C SER A 23 6.77 8.60 -10.98
N ALA A 24 6.81 8.10 -12.21
CA ALA A 24 5.65 8.18 -13.11
C ALA A 24 4.43 7.42 -12.55
N VAL A 25 3.21 7.87 -12.89
CA VAL A 25 1.99 7.10 -12.63
C VAL A 25 1.96 5.91 -13.59
N VAL A 26 1.78 4.70 -13.04
CA VAL A 26 1.75 3.44 -13.78
C VAL A 26 0.65 2.53 -13.22
N HIS A 27 0.30 1.47 -13.96
CA HIS A 27 -0.70 0.46 -13.53
C HIS A 27 -2.05 1.05 -13.14
N TRP A 28 -2.53 2.01 -13.93
CA TRP A 28 -3.81 2.69 -13.70
C TRP A 28 -4.99 1.73 -13.88
N VAL A 29 -5.91 1.75 -12.92
CA VAL A 29 -7.20 1.04 -12.93
C VAL A 29 -8.29 2.03 -12.56
N SER A 30 -9.33 2.16 -13.38
CA SER A 30 -10.50 2.96 -13.05
C SER A 30 -11.75 2.33 -13.64
N GLU A 31 -12.75 2.09 -12.79
CA GLU A 31 -14.02 1.48 -13.18
C GLU A 31 -15.15 1.98 -12.26
N GLY A 32 -15.93 2.95 -12.75
CA GLY A 32 -16.96 3.61 -11.94
C GLY A 32 -16.33 4.26 -10.70
N ASP A 33 -16.78 3.84 -9.52
CA ASP A 33 -16.38 4.42 -8.23
C ASP A 33 -15.15 3.74 -7.59
N VAL A 34 -14.33 3.03 -8.38
CA VAL A 34 -13.03 2.54 -7.92
C VAL A 34 -11.89 3.10 -8.76
N LEU A 35 -10.76 3.36 -8.10
CA LEU A 35 -9.54 3.88 -8.71
C LEU A 35 -8.33 3.23 -8.03
N ALA A 36 -7.34 2.80 -8.80
CA ALA A 36 -6.04 2.41 -8.27
C ALA A 36 -4.92 2.77 -9.25
N PHE A 37 -3.73 3.00 -8.70
CA PHE A 37 -2.52 3.23 -9.49
C PHE A 37 -1.27 3.06 -8.64
N CYS A 38 -0.12 2.97 -9.31
CA CYS A 38 1.20 2.96 -8.70
C CYS A 38 2.05 4.15 -9.18
N ARG A 39 3.12 4.43 -8.45
CA ARG A 39 4.13 5.45 -8.73
C ARG A 39 5.46 4.74 -8.97
N GLY A 40 5.72 4.35 -10.21
CA GLY A 40 6.84 3.50 -10.60
C GLY A 40 6.92 2.23 -9.73
N THR A 41 8.12 1.96 -9.21
CA THR A 41 8.41 0.86 -8.27
C THR A 41 8.26 1.27 -6.81
N ALA A 42 7.79 2.48 -6.51
CA ALA A 42 7.93 3.08 -5.18
C ALA A 42 6.69 2.92 -4.30
N ALA A 43 5.48 3.12 -4.85
CA ALA A 43 4.26 3.20 -4.04
C ALA A 43 3.00 2.91 -4.85
N CYS A 44 1.99 2.29 -4.23
CA CYS A 44 0.70 1.99 -4.86
C CYS A 44 -0.46 2.38 -3.94
N VAL A 45 -1.61 2.72 -4.53
CA VAL A 45 -2.84 3.08 -3.81
C VAL A 45 -4.07 2.56 -4.55
N ALA A 46 -5.07 2.14 -3.78
CA ALA A 46 -6.40 1.75 -4.24
C ALA A 46 -7.46 2.47 -3.41
N LEU A 47 -8.51 2.94 -4.09
CA LEU A 47 -9.59 3.75 -3.55
C LEU A 47 -10.92 3.12 -3.95
N ASN A 48 -11.82 2.97 -2.99
CA ASN A 48 -13.16 2.47 -3.23
C ASN A 48 -14.20 3.45 -2.67
N LEU A 49 -14.89 4.13 -3.58
CA LEU A 49 -16.01 5.01 -3.27
C LEU A 49 -17.37 4.30 -3.41
N LYS A 50 -17.39 3.00 -3.74
CA LYS A 50 -18.61 2.19 -3.76
C LYS A 50 -19.14 1.99 -2.34
N ALA A 51 -20.43 1.72 -2.24
CA ALA A 51 -21.07 1.26 -1.00
C ALA A 51 -20.79 -0.23 -0.68
N SER A 52 -20.15 -0.96 -1.59
CA SER A 52 -19.78 -2.38 -1.45
C SER A 52 -18.27 -2.56 -1.42
N THR A 53 -17.80 -3.63 -0.77
CA THR A 53 -16.40 -4.04 -0.83
C THR A 53 -15.97 -4.31 -2.26
N TRP A 54 -14.76 -3.89 -2.61
CA TRP A 54 -14.11 -4.19 -3.88
C TRP A 54 -12.97 -5.19 -3.65
N SER A 55 -13.03 -6.36 -4.30
CA SER A 55 -11.89 -7.27 -4.41
C SER A 55 -10.94 -6.75 -5.48
N ALA A 56 -9.93 -5.97 -5.08
CA ALA A 56 -8.96 -5.40 -5.99
C ALA A 56 -7.92 -6.45 -6.40
N ALA A 57 -7.59 -6.47 -7.69
CA ALA A 57 -6.46 -7.20 -8.24
C ALA A 57 -5.63 -6.22 -9.06
N LEU A 58 -4.43 -5.89 -8.59
CA LEU A 58 -3.61 -4.83 -9.18
C LEU A 58 -2.27 -5.38 -9.63
N ARG A 59 -1.78 -4.86 -10.76
CA ARG A 59 -0.39 -5.02 -11.15
C ARG A 59 0.45 -3.96 -10.42
N THR A 60 1.60 -4.37 -9.91
CA THR A 60 2.59 -3.46 -9.33
C THR A 60 3.94 -3.65 -10.00
N SER A 61 4.87 -2.73 -9.69
CA SER A 61 6.29 -2.90 -9.96
C SER A 61 7.09 -2.92 -8.67
N LEU A 62 6.44 -3.23 -7.54
CA LEU A 62 7.11 -3.45 -6.27
C LEU A 62 7.70 -4.87 -6.27
N PRO A 63 8.83 -5.10 -5.58
CA PRO A 63 9.33 -6.45 -5.32
C PRO A 63 8.30 -7.30 -4.57
N GLU A 64 8.39 -8.62 -4.77
CA GLU A 64 7.69 -9.61 -3.94
C GLU A 64 7.96 -9.33 -2.45
N GLY A 65 6.92 -9.45 -1.62
CA GLY A 65 7.06 -9.25 -0.19
C GLY A 65 5.77 -8.82 0.49
N ARG A 66 5.82 -8.71 1.82
CA ARG A 66 4.73 -8.19 2.63
C ARG A 66 4.94 -6.73 2.97
N TYR A 67 3.95 -5.92 2.66
CA TYR A 67 3.92 -4.49 2.94
C TYR A 67 2.76 -4.15 3.85
N CYS A 68 2.89 -3.06 4.59
CA CYS A 68 1.83 -2.51 5.42
C CYS A 68 0.88 -1.61 4.63
N ASP A 69 -0.42 -1.71 4.89
CA ASP A 69 -1.39 -0.66 4.55
C ASP A 69 -1.16 0.58 5.42
N VAL A 70 -0.44 1.56 4.88
CA VAL A 70 -0.05 2.78 5.60
C VAL A 70 -1.23 3.66 5.98
N THR A 71 -2.43 3.42 5.41
CA THR A 71 -3.63 4.16 5.82
C THR A 71 -4.13 3.74 7.21
N LYS A 72 -3.73 2.55 7.68
CA LYS A 72 -4.19 1.90 8.91
C LYS A 72 -3.03 1.44 9.81
N SER A 73 -1.79 1.69 9.42
CA SER A 73 -0.61 1.39 10.26
C SER A 73 -0.56 2.29 11.50
N ASP A 74 -0.27 1.67 12.64
CA ASP A 74 0.01 2.36 13.89
C ASP A 74 1.17 1.68 14.65
N SER A 75 1.41 2.10 15.89
CA SER A 75 2.48 1.54 16.72
C SER A 75 2.27 0.07 17.12
N LYS A 76 1.08 -0.50 16.91
CA LYS A 76 0.72 -1.88 17.27
C LYS A 76 0.82 -2.83 16.08
N GLY A 77 0.92 -2.31 14.86
CA GLY A 77 1.06 -3.10 13.65
C GLY A 77 0.31 -2.49 12.46
N CYS A 78 0.11 -3.30 11.44
CA CYS A 78 -0.56 -2.90 10.21
C CYS A 78 -1.32 -4.07 9.58
N PRO A 79 -2.40 -3.81 8.83
CA PRO A 79 -2.89 -4.78 7.85
C PRO A 79 -1.82 -5.03 6.78
N GLU A 80 -1.56 -6.29 6.47
CA GLU A 80 -0.55 -6.67 5.49
C GLU A 80 -1.12 -6.83 4.08
N ILE A 81 -0.28 -6.52 3.10
CA ILE A 81 -0.51 -6.61 1.68
C ILE A 81 0.63 -7.45 1.09
N GLN A 82 0.29 -8.59 0.47
CA GLN A 82 1.27 -9.47 -0.18
C GLN A 82 1.38 -9.09 -1.66
N VAL A 83 2.60 -8.73 -2.08
CA VAL A 83 2.96 -8.68 -3.50
C VAL A 83 3.50 -10.05 -3.86
N ASP A 84 2.89 -10.69 -4.86
CA ASP A 84 3.28 -11.98 -5.39
C ASP A 84 4.54 -11.86 -6.27
N SER A 85 5.21 -12.97 -6.56
CA SER A 85 6.43 -13.01 -7.39
C SER A 85 6.24 -12.50 -8.83
N ASP A 86 5.02 -12.48 -9.34
CA ASP A 86 4.67 -11.90 -10.65
C ASP A 86 4.35 -10.39 -10.59
N GLY A 87 4.48 -9.79 -9.40
CA GLY A 87 4.18 -8.39 -9.11
C GLY A 87 2.68 -8.09 -8.96
N MET A 88 1.83 -9.11 -8.90
CA MET A 88 0.40 -8.95 -8.64
C MET A 88 0.13 -8.80 -7.15
N VAL A 89 -0.96 -8.13 -6.82
CA VAL A 89 -1.46 -8.00 -5.45
C VAL A 89 -2.98 -8.17 -5.46
N ARG A 90 -3.52 -8.87 -4.46
CA ARG A 90 -4.97 -9.08 -4.28
C ARG A 90 -5.36 -8.76 -2.86
N PHE A 91 -6.34 -7.87 -2.69
CA PHE A 91 -6.85 -7.47 -1.38
C PHE A 91 -8.26 -6.88 -1.50
N GLU A 92 -8.94 -6.77 -0.37
CA GLU A 92 -10.24 -6.11 -0.28
C GLU A 92 -10.09 -4.64 0.09
N VAL A 93 -10.79 -3.76 -0.64
CA VAL A 93 -10.99 -2.37 -0.26
C VAL A 93 -12.43 -2.21 0.20
N LYS A 94 -12.62 -1.89 1.49
CA LYS A 94 -13.94 -1.72 2.08
C LYS A 94 -14.69 -0.53 1.45
N PRO A 95 -16.02 -0.43 1.63
CA PRO A 95 -16.78 0.73 1.20
C PRO A 95 -16.21 2.02 1.78
N MET A 96 -16.09 3.06 0.95
CA MET A 96 -15.58 4.39 1.35
C MET A 96 -14.20 4.33 2.03
N ASP A 97 -13.33 3.43 1.57
CA ASP A 97 -12.02 3.17 2.16
C ASP A 97 -10.90 3.24 1.10
N ALA A 98 -9.67 3.29 1.59
CA ALA A 98 -8.45 3.29 0.80
C ALA A 98 -7.46 2.26 1.34
N VAL A 99 -6.63 1.70 0.47
CA VAL A 99 -5.47 0.88 0.85
C VAL A 99 -4.27 1.46 0.12
N ALA A 100 -3.19 1.74 0.85
CA ALA A 100 -1.97 2.29 0.26
C ALA A 100 -0.74 1.64 0.86
N PHE A 101 0.27 1.38 0.05
CA PHE A 101 1.52 0.74 0.47
C PHE A 101 2.68 1.26 -0.38
N HIS A 102 3.90 1.16 0.15
CA HIS A 102 5.10 1.66 -0.51
C HIS A 102 6.32 0.82 -0.15
N ILE A 103 7.40 0.95 -0.94
CA ILE A 103 8.60 0.10 -0.84
C ILE A 103 9.25 0.12 0.55
N GLY A 104 9.21 1.26 1.25
CA GLY A 104 9.73 1.37 2.63
C GLY A 104 8.77 0.91 3.75
N ALA A 105 7.58 0.39 3.44
CA ALA A 105 6.59 -0.04 4.42
C ALA A 105 6.57 -1.57 4.55
N VAL A 106 7.75 -2.18 4.56
CA VAL A 106 7.90 -3.64 4.70
C VAL A 106 7.37 -4.07 6.07
N SER A 107 6.60 -5.16 6.12
CA SER A 107 6.01 -5.63 7.37
C SER A 107 7.08 -6.18 8.31
N ALA A 108 6.85 -6.07 9.62
CA ALA A 108 7.81 -6.56 10.62
C ALA A 108 8.05 -8.08 10.56
N ALA A 109 7.14 -8.84 9.94
CA ALA A 109 7.33 -10.27 9.68
C ALA A 109 8.34 -10.50 8.56
N GLU A 110 8.30 -9.68 7.51
CA GLU A 110 9.22 -9.76 6.37
C GLU A 110 10.62 -9.24 6.75
N SER A 111 10.70 -8.13 7.47
CA SER A 111 11.99 -7.56 7.89
C SER A 111 12.81 -8.51 8.77
N ARG A 112 12.15 -9.44 9.49
CA ARG A 112 12.82 -10.47 10.30
C ARG A 112 13.32 -11.65 9.48
N LEU A 113 12.73 -11.91 8.31
CA LEU A 113 13.20 -12.95 7.40
C LEU A 113 14.46 -12.49 6.68
N GLU A 114 14.51 -11.23 6.23
CA GLU A 114 15.69 -10.66 5.56
C GLU A 114 16.92 -10.64 6.49
N ASP A 115 16.74 -10.32 7.78
CA ASP A 115 17.81 -10.31 8.79
C ASP A 115 18.30 -11.73 9.19
N SER A 116 17.61 -12.78 8.72
CA SER A 116 17.94 -14.19 9.03
C SER A 116 18.69 -14.90 7.89
N LEU A 117 18.87 -14.24 6.73
CA LEU A 117 19.63 -14.80 5.61
C LEU A 117 21.14 -14.58 5.84
N PRO A 118 21.98 -15.63 5.75
CA PRO A 118 23.43 -15.46 5.87
C PRO A 118 23.96 -14.60 4.71
N LEU A 119 24.83 -13.64 5.03
CA LEU A 119 25.62 -12.91 4.04
C LEU A 119 26.52 -13.92 3.30
N GLU A 120 26.28 -14.14 2.01
CA GLU A 120 27.22 -14.84 1.12
C GLU A 120 28.48 -14.01 0.85
#